data_AF-A0A524D6G5-F1
#
_entry.id   AF-A0A524D6G5-F1
#
_cell.length_a   1.000
_cell.length_b   1.000
_cell.length_c   1.000
_cell.angle_alpha   90.00
_cell.angle_beta   90.00
_cell.angle_gamma   90.00
#
_symmetry.space_group_name_H-M   'P 1'
#
loop_
_entity.id
_entity.type
_entity.pdbx_description
1 polymer ?
#
loop_
_entity_poly.entity_id
_entity_poly.type
_entity_poly.pdbx_seq_one_letter_code
_entity_poly.pdbx_strand_id
1 'polypeptide(L)'
;MYSEFAPPDEGLEPGESILWNRRAGMSPRLMFCGGCFLIWSPWVLLYAYGSLGPIVANWVLVMVAIVLIIVVFDFINSRRTTYYLTTQRLLEVRAGLIQNEMPLELARAADREGGLKVKPTYSEGSSQFYDVRIRDPTSRKLFYLSGLDEDSKELILQAAQGEQ
;
A
#
# COMPACT_ATOMS: atom_id res chain seq x y z
N MET A 1 -12.11 -0.08 -16.60
CA MET A 1 -11.24 -0.83 -17.54
C MET A 1 -9.83 -0.56 -17.07
N TYR A 2 -9.05 -1.60 -16.78
CA TYR A 2 -7.66 -1.43 -16.35
C TYR A 2 -6.80 -1.20 -17.58
N SER A 3 -6.00 -0.13 -17.60
CA SER A 3 -5.02 0.14 -18.65
C SER A 3 -3.66 -0.44 -18.26
N GLU A 4 -2.95 -0.94 -19.26
CA GLU A 4 -1.57 -1.38 -19.12
C GLU A 4 -0.66 -0.16 -18.95
N PHE A 5 0.32 -0.28 -18.05
CA PHE A 5 1.27 0.77 -17.70
C PHE A 5 2.65 0.14 -17.53
N ALA A 6 3.45 0.28 -18.59
CA ALA A 6 4.81 -0.20 -18.71
C ALA A 6 5.70 0.94 -19.22
N PRO A 7 6.07 1.90 -18.36
CA PRO A 7 6.85 3.05 -18.80
C PRO A 7 8.28 2.63 -19.19
N PRO A 8 8.89 3.29 -20.20
CA PRO A 8 8.38 4.46 -20.92
C PRO A 8 7.44 4.12 -22.09
N ASP A 9 7.26 2.85 -22.42
CA ASP A 9 6.67 2.41 -23.70
C ASP A 9 5.14 2.51 -23.73
N GLU A 10 4.46 2.29 -22.60
CA GLU A 10 2.99 2.24 -22.53
C GLU A 10 2.42 2.92 -21.28
N GLY A 11 1.26 3.58 -21.45
CA GLY A 11 0.42 4.10 -20.36
C GLY A 11 0.68 5.55 -19.93
N LEU A 12 1.70 6.22 -20.50
CA LEU A 12 1.94 7.65 -20.33
C LEU A 12 1.18 8.48 -21.38
N GLU A 13 0.65 9.62 -20.99
CA GLU A 13 0.05 10.61 -21.90
C GLU A 13 1.13 11.35 -22.71
N PRO A 14 0.80 11.90 -23.90
CA PRO A 14 1.76 12.64 -24.71
C PRO A 14 2.36 13.83 -23.94
N GLY A 15 3.67 13.82 -23.72
CA GLY A 15 4.37 14.86 -22.95
C GLY A 15 4.35 14.66 -21.42
N GLU A 16 3.77 13.56 -20.94
CA GLU A 16 3.84 13.15 -19.54
C GLU A 16 5.21 12.50 -19.25
N SER A 17 5.87 12.91 -18.17
CA SER A 17 7.13 12.31 -17.72
C SER A 17 7.03 11.86 -16.27
N ILE A 18 7.72 10.77 -15.95
CA ILE A 18 7.81 10.26 -14.57
C ILE A 18 8.80 11.13 -13.80
N LEU A 19 8.30 11.81 -12.77
CA LEU A 19 9.12 12.59 -11.85
C LEU A 19 9.67 11.71 -10.73
N TRP A 20 8.88 10.75 -10.28
CA TRP A 20 9.25 9.87 -9.18
C TRP A 20 8.49 8.54 -9.28
N ASN A 21 9.14 7.47 -8.83
CA ASN A 21 8.49 6.18 -8.65
C ASN A 21 8.98 5.52 -7.36
N ARG A 22 8.11 4.77 -6.71
CA ARG A 22 8.48 3.94 -5.56
C ARG A 22 7.55 2.76 -5.42
N ARG A 23 8.11 1.62 -5.05
CA ARG A 23 7.34 0.45 -4.67
C ARG A 23 6.56 0.72 -3.39
N ALA A 24 5.33 0.21 -3.31
CA ALA A 24 4.55 0.31 -2.09
C ALA A 24 5.27 -0.37 -0.92
N GLY A 25 5.30 0.32 0.23
CA GLY A 25 5.75 -0.28 1.47
C GLY A 25 4.82 -1.39 1.93
N MET A 26 5.36 -2.31 2.71
CA MET A 26 4.53 -3.28 3.40
C MET A 26 3.95 -2.62 4.64
N SER A 27 2.64 -2.78 4.87
CA SER A 27 2.02 -2.30 6.10
C SER A 27 2.66 -2.97 7.33
N PRO A 28 3.04 -2.22 8.39
CA PRO A 28 3.60 -2.81 9.60
C PRO A 28 2.64 -3.82 10.25
N ARG A 29 1.34 -3.61 10.08
CA ARG A 29 0.31 -4.52 10.57
C ARG A 29 0.46 -5.92 9.96
N LEU A 30 0.79 -5.98 8.67
CA LEU A 30 1.02 -7.23 7.95
C LEU A 30 2.32 -7.91 8.40
N MET A 31 3.38 -7.13 8.61
CA MET A 31 4.65 -7.66 9.14
C MET A 31 4.48 -8.24 10.56
N PHE A 32 3.85 -7.49 11.46
CA PHE A 32 3.74 -7.86 12.86
C PHE A 32 2.71 -8.99 13.09
N CYS A 33 1.50 -8.87 12.52
CA CYS A 33 0.50 -9.92 12.69
C CYS A 33 0.89 -11.19 11.93
N GLY A 34 1.35 -11.08 10.67
CA GLY A 34 1.71 -12.25 9.87
C GLY A 34 2.87 -13.05 10.48
N GLY A 35 3.94 -12.36 10.88
CA GLY A 35 5.12 -13.01 11.48
C GLY A 35 4.80 -13.70 12.81
N CYS A 36 4.08 -13.03 13.71
CA CYS A 36 3.70 -13.62 14.99
C CYS A 36 2.78 -14.83 14.83
N PHE A 37 1.79 -14.77 13.93
CA PHE A 37 0.91 -15.91 13.67
C PHE A 37 1.66 -17.11 13.11
N LEU A 38 2.61 -16.90 12.20
CA LEU A 38 3.42 -18.00 11.65
C LEU A 38 4.22 -18.71 12.74
N ILE A 39 4.86 -17.96 13.64
CA ILE A 39 5.70 -18.50 14.71
C ILE A 39 4.86 -19.18 15.80
N TRP A 40 3.71 -18.61 16.18
CA TRP A 40 2.86 -19.16 17.24
C TRP A 40 1.93 -20.29 16.78
N SER A 41 1.58 -20.35 15.49
CA SER A 41 0.62 -21.34 14.97
C SER A 41 0.96 -22.80 15.29
N PRO A 42 2.23 -23.27 15.24
CA PRO A 42 2.55 -24.66 15.52
C PRO A 42 2.29 -25.01 17.00
N TRP A 43 2.59 -24.10 17.91
CA TRP A 43 2.36 -24.28 19.35
C TRP A 43 0.88 -24.33 19.69
N VAL A 44 0.09 -23.43 19.10
CA VAL A 44 -1.38 -23.41 19.28
C VAL A 44 -2.01 -24.68 18.73
N LEU A 45 -1.56 -25.15 17.56
CA LEU A 45 -2.05 -26.39 16.96
C LEU A 45 -1.69 -27.61 17.81
N LEU A 46 -0.44 -27.72 18.25
CA LEU A 46 0.00 -28.81 19.14
C LEU A 46 -0.83 -28.86 20.42
N TYR A 47 -1.06 -27.71 21.06
CA TYR A 47 -1.93 -27.62 22.23
C TYR A 47 -3.37 -28.01 21.92
N ALA A 48 -3.95 -27.54 20.82
CA ALA A 48 -5.31 -27.89 20.41
C ALA A 48 -5.47 -29.40 20.18
N TYR A 49 -4.51 -30.04 19.49
CA TYR A 49 -4.52 -31.49 19.28
C TYR A 49 -4.37 -32.26 20.60
N GLY A 50 -3.49 -31.80 21.50
CA GLY A 50 -3.21 -32.49 22.77
C GLY A 50 -4.30 -32.32 23.83
N SER A 51 -5.00 -31.18 23.86
CA SER A 51 -5.94 -30.84 24.94
C SER A 51 -7.40 -30.79 24.52
N LEU A 52 -7.72 -30.39 23.28
CA LEU A 52 -9.09 -30.19 22.80
C LEU A 52 -9.56 -31.28 21.84
N GLY A 53 -8.63 -32.14 21.40
CA GLY A 53 -8.88 -33.26 20.50
C GLY A 53 -8.95 -32.88 19.01
N PRO A 54 -9.01 -33.90 18.13
CA PRO A 54 -8.77 -33.71 16.71
C PRO A 54 -9.81 -32.86 15.98
N ILE A 55 -11.08 -32.95 16.37
CA ILE A 55 -12.18 -32.22 15.72
C ILE A 55 -11.98 -30.70 15.88
N VAL A 56 -11.71 -30.24 17.10
CA VAL A 56 -11.46 -28.82 17.37
C VAL A 56 -10.16 -28.37 16.73
N ALA A 57 -9.11 -29.18 16.81
CA ALA A 57 -7.81 -28.86 16.21
C ALA A 57 -7.88 -28.71 14.68
N ASN A 58 -8.70 -29.50 13.99
CA ASN A 58 -8.92 -29.36 12.55
C ASN A 58 -9.56 -28.01 12.20
N TRP A 59 -10.54 -27.54 12.97
CA TRP A 59 -11.12 -26.20 12.77
C TRP A 59 -10.10 -25.09 13.00
N VAL A 60 -9.27 -25.21 14.03
CA VAL A 60 -8.17 -24.27 14.29
C VAL A 60 -7.19 -24.26 13.11
N LEU A 61 -6.84 -25.44 12.57
CA LEU A 61 -5.96 -25.56 11.40
C LEU A 61 -6.52 -24.84 10.18
N VAL A 62 -7.81 -25.01 9.88
CA VAL A 62 -8.48 -24.31 8.77
C VAL A 62 -8.40 -22.80 8.95
N MET A 63 -8.65 -22.29 10.16
CA MET A 63 -8.57 -20.85 10.45
C MET A 63 -7.13 -20.32 10.28
N VAL A 64 -6.12 -21.05 10.77
CA VAL A 64 -4.71 -20.70 10.56
C VAL A 64 -4.36 -20.68 9.08
N ALA A 65 -4.81 -21.67 8.30
CA ALA A 65 -4.56 -21.74 6.87
C ALA A 65 -5.17 -20.54 6.12
N ILE A 66 -6.40 -20.14 6.46
CA ILE A 66 -7.06 -18.96 5.87
C ILE A 66 -6.26 -17.69 6.17
N VAL A 67 -5.85 -17.49 7.43
CA VAL A 67 -5.04 -16.32 7.82
C VAL A 67 -3.72 -16.30 7.05
N LEU A 68 -3.06 -17.45 6.90
CA LEU A 68 -1.80 -17.57 6.16
C LEU A 68 -1.99 -17.20 4.69
N ILE A 69 -3.05 -17.66 4.04
CA ILE A 69 -3.36 -17.32 2.65
C ILE A 69 -3.58 -15.81 2.49
N ILE A 70 -4.33 -15.18 3.39
CA ILE A 70 -4.57 -13.72 3.37
C ILE A 70 -3.25 -12.97 3.49
N VAL A 71 -2.38 -13.36 4.44
CA VAL A 71 -1.06 -12.72 4.63
C VAL A 71 -0.19 -12.85 3.38
N VAL A 72 -0.16 -14.03 2.76
CA VAL A 72 0.59 -14.25 1.52
C VAL A 72 0.03 -13.41 0.37
N PHE A 73 -1.29 -13.36 0.23
CA PHE A 73 -1.93 -12.57 -0.83
C PHE A 73 -1.64 -11.08 -0.69
N ASP A 74 -1.75 -10.55 0.53
CA ASP A 74 -1.43 -9.16 0.82
C ASP A 74 0.06 -8.85 0.64
N PHE A 75 0.95 -9.78 1.01
CA PHE A 75 2.38 -9.65 0.75
C PHE A 75 2.68 -9.55 -0.75
N ILE A 76 2.08 -10.44 -1.55
CA ILE A 76 2.22 -10.43 -3.01
C ILE A 76 1.67 -9.13 -3.59
N ASN A 77 0.51 -8.66 -3.12
CA ASN A 77 -0.10 -7.42 -3.60
C ASN A 77 0.73 -6.19 -3.27
N SER A 78 1.23 -6.08 -2.04
CA SER A 78 2.14 -4.99 -1.64
C SER A 78 3.41 -5.01 -2.49
N ARG A 79 4.01 -6.19 -2.69
CA ARG A 79 5.17 -6.36 -3.57
C ARG A 79 4.86 -6.03 -5.03
N ARG A 80 3.65 -6.25 -5.53
CA ARG A 80 3.31 -5.95 -6.93
C ARG A 80 2.86 -4.51 -7.17
N THR A 81 2.67 -3.73 -6.11
CA THR A 81 2.16 -2.35 -6.21
C THR A 81 3.32 -1.35 -6.24
N THR A 82 3.29 -0.44 -7.21
CA THR A 82 4.24 0.65 -7.39
C THR A 82 3.47 1.95 -7.58
N TYR A 83 3.87 2.98 -6.85
CA TYR A 83 3.34 4.33 -6.99
C TYR A 83 4.22 5.12 -7.95
N TYR A 84 3.59 5.82 -8.87
CA TYR A 84 4.27 6.74 -9.79
C TYR A 84 3.70 8.14 -9.60
N LEU A 85 4.61 9.11 -9.58
CA LEU A 85 4.27 10.52 -9.70
C LEU A 85 4.76 10.98 -11.06
N THR A 86 3.81 11.47 -11.86
CA THR A 86 4.10 12.09 -13.15
C THR A 86 3.92 13.60 -13.07
N THR A 87 4.22 14.30 -14.16
CA THR A 87 3.95 15.73 -14.29
C THR A 87 2.47 16.10 -14.23
N GLN A 88 1.57 15.12 -14.42
CA GLN A 88 0.14 15.38 -14.55
C GLN A 88 -0.73 14.65 -13.51
N ARG A 89 -0.29 13.51 -12.98
CA ARG A 89 -1.10 12.66 -12.11
C ARG A 89 -0.28 11.77 -11.19
N LEU A 90 -0.96 11.27 -10.17
CA LEU A 90 -0.52 10.17 -9.32
C LEU A 90 -1.12 8.86 -9.81
N LEU A 91 -0.31 7.83 -9.89
CA LEU A 91 -0.71 6.51 -10.35
C LEU A 91 -0.36 5.45 -9.30
N GLU A 92 -1.29 4.54 -9.05
CA GLU A 92 -1.06 3.28 -8.35
C GLU A 92 -1.14 2.16 -9.36
N VAL A 93 -0.01 1.52 -9.62
CA VAL A 93 0.13 0.45 -10.62
C VAL A 93 0.38 -0.85 -9.89
N ARG A 94 -0.45 -1.86 -10.15
CA ARG A 94 -0.27 -3.21 -9.61
C ARG A 94 -0.01 -4.19 -10.74
N ALA A 95 1.15 -4.82 -10.71
CA ALA A 95 1.57 -5.80 -11.72
C ALA A 95 1.45 -5.28 -13.16
N GLY A 96 1.81 -4.00 -13.39
CA GLY A 96 1.73 -3.37 -14.72
C GLY A 96 0.34 -2.86 -15.11
N LEU A 97 -0.67 -2.95 -14.23
CA LEU A 97 -2.01 -2.43 -14.50
C LEU A 97 -2.32 -1.21 -13.62
N ILE A 98 -2.82 -0.13 -14.20
CA ILE A 98 -3.25 1.06 -13.46
C ILE A 98 -4.48 0.70 -12.63
N GLN A 99 -4.32 0.62 -11.31
CA GLN A 99 -5.42 0.34 -10.38
C GLN A 99 -6.16 1.62 -10.00
N ASN A 100 -5.41 2.68 -9.71
CA ASN A 100 -5.95 3.98 -9.37
C ASN A 100 -5.13 5.07 -10.06
N GLU A 101 -5.83 6.08 -10.55
CA GLU A 101 -5.27 7.31 -11.06
C GLU A 101 -5.91 8.49 -10.34
N MET A 102 -5.12 9.53 -10.08
CA MET A 102 -5.57 10.79 -9.50
C MET A 102 -4.83 11.94 -10.19
N PRO A 103 -5.51 12.79 -10.98
CA PRO A 103 -4.95 14.03 -11.50
C PRO A 103 -4.34 14.89 -10.39
N LEU A 104 -3.20 15.53 -10.67
CA LEU A 104 -2.53 16.40 -9.70
C LEU A 104 -3.43 17.56 -9.26
N GLU A 105 -4.27 18.05 -10.17
CA GLU A 105 -5.26 19.09 -9.88
C GLU A 105 -6.23 18.67 -8.77
N LEU A 106 -6.67 17.40 -8.77
CA LEU A 106 -7.53 16.86 -7.73
C LEU A 106 -6.78 16.64 -6.42
N ALA A 107 -5.51 16.25 -6.48
CA ALA A 107 -4.67 16.18 -5.28
C ALA A 107 -4.48 17.58 -4.64
N ARG A 108 -4.31 18.63 -5.47
CA ARG A 108 -4.24 20.03 -5.03
C ARG A 108 -5.55 20.57 -4.48
N ALA A 109 -6.69 20.11 -5.02
CA ALA A 109 -7.99 20.42 -4.45
C ALA A 109 -8.19 19.72 -3.10
N ALA A 110 -7.79 18.45 -3.00
CA ALA A 110 -7.87 17.67 -1.79
C ALA A 110 -7.05 18.28 -0.64
N ASP A 111 -5.85 18.80 -0.92
CA ASP A 111 -5.03 19.49 0.09
C ASP A 111 -5.72 20.75 0.63
N ARG A 112 -6.26 21.60 -0.26
CA ARG A 112 -6.99 22.82 0.11
C ARG A 112 -8.22 22.55 0.99
N GLU A 113 -8.85 21.40 0.83
CA GLU A 113 -10.00 20.98 1.66
C GLU A 113 -9.59 20.22 2.93
N GLY A 114 -8.30 20.06 3.22
CA GLY A 114 -7.79 19.28 4.36
C GLY A 114 -8.01 17.76 4.21
N GLY A 115 -8.21 17.30 2.98
CA GLY A 115 -8.34 15.89 2.61
C GLY A 115 -7.01 15.13 2.60
N LEU A 116 -5.88 15.84 2.69
CA LEU A 116 -4.54 15.28 2.77
C LEU A 116 -4.17 14.93 4.22
N LYS A 117 -3.81 13.67 4.47
CA LYS A 117 -3.36 13.19 5.79
C LYS A 117 -2.05 12.44 5.66
N VAL A 118 -1.03 12.93 6.33
CA VAL A 118 0.25 12.24 6.49
C VAL A 118 0.27 11.58 7.87
N LYS A 119 0.67 10.31 7.93
CA LYS A 119 0.86 9.59 9.18
C LYS A 119 2.22 8.90 9.19
N PRO A 120 3.02 9.06 10.25
CA PRO A 120 4.19 8.22 10.44
C PRO A 120 3.74 6.77 10.68
N THR A 121 4.43 5.83 10.05
CA THR A 121 4.03 4.42 10.00
C THR A 121 4.98 3.56 10.83
N TYR A 122 6.28 3.64 10.56
CA TYR A 122 7.34 2.98 11.33
C TYR A 122 8.68 3.68 11.11
N SER A 123 9.64 3.42 11.99
CA SER A 123 11.02 3.89 11.84
C SER A 123 11.95 2.69 11.70
N GLU A 124 12.88 2.75 10.75
CA GLU A 124 13.97 1.80 10.58
C GLU A 124 15.29 2.54 10.77
N GLY A 125 15.96 2.31 11.90
CA GLY A 125 17.15 3.09 12.28
C GLY A 125 16.80 4.58 12.47
N SER A 126 17.49 5.46 11.74
CA SER A 126 17.26 6.91 11.72
C SER A 126 16.20 7.35 10.70
N SER A 127 15.69 6.43 9.86
CA SER A 127 14.76 6.76 8.79
C SER A 127 13.31 6.54 9.23
N GLN A 128 12.46 7.55 9.05
CA GLN A 128 11.03 7.45 9.26
C GLN A 128 10.30 7.17 7.95
N PHE A 129 9.33 6.26 8.01
CA PHE A 129 8.43 5.97 6.91
C PHE A 129 7.03 6.52 7.19
N TYR A 130 6.39 7.01 6.14
CA TYR A 130 5.11 7.70 6.18
C TYR A 130 4.10 7.06 5.24
N ASP A 131 2.85 7.17 5.64
CA ASP A 131 1.69 6.92 4.79
C ASP A 131 1.01 8.25 4.47
N VAL A 132 0.70 8.46 3.20
CA VAL A 132 -0.04 9.64 2.72
C VAL A 132 -1.40 9.18 2.24
N ARG A 133 -2.46 9.81 2.76
CA ARG A 133 -3.84 9.58 2.34
C ARG A 133 -4.37 10.85 1.70
N ILE A 134 -4.78 10.74 0.44
CA ILE A 134 -5.38 11.84 -0.31
C ILE A 134 -6.84 11.48 -0.53
N ARG A 135 -7.75 12.26 0.04
CA ARG A 135 -9.18 12.07 -0.19
C ARG A 135 -9.63 12.95 -1.34
N ASP A 136 -10.11 12.34 -2.41
CA ASP A 136 -10.70 13.06 -3.53
C ASP A 136 -11.96 13.82 -3.05
N PRO A 137 -12.03 15.15 -3.23
CA PRO A 137 -13.17 15.95 -2.80
C PRO A 137 -14.44 15.67 -3.62
N THR A 138 -14.29 15.25 -4.87
CA THR A 138 -15.40 15.04 -5.81
C THR A 138 -15.89 13.60 -5.77
N SER A 139 -14.97 12.62 -5.89
CA SER A 139 -15.35 11.20 -5.96
C SER A 139 -15.45 10.51 -4.59
N ARG A 140 -14.99 11.17 -3.51
CA ARG A 140 -14.76 10.58 -2.17
C ARG A 140 -13.83 9.37 -2.16
N LYS A 141 -13.18 9.05 -3.28
CA LYS A 141 -12.21 7.96 -3.39
C LYS A 141 -10.98 8.31 -2.56
N LEU A 142 -10.47 7.31 -1.84
CA LEU A 142 -9.28 7.46 -1.02
C LEU A 142 -8.08 6.93 -1.80
N PHE A 143 -7.12 7.79 -2.07
CA PHE A 143 -5.82 7.39 -2.58
C PHE A 143 -4.88 7.17 -1.39
N TYR A 144 -4.23 6.02 -1.35
CA TYR A 144 -3.39 5.62 -0.23
C TYR A 144 -1.99 5.25 -0.71
N LEU A 145 -1.01 6.05 -0.30
CA LEU A 145 0.40 5.79 -0.47
C LEU A 145 0.98 5.29 0.84
N SER A 146 1.75 4.20 0.77
CA SER A 146 2.35 3.58 1.94
C SER A 146 3.86 3.37 1.78
N GLY A 147 4.60 3.51 2.87
CA GLY A 147 6.05 3.30 2.90
C GLY A 147 6.87 4.36 2.17
N LEU A 148 6.44 5.61 2.21
CA LEU A 148 7.20 6.76 1.72
C LEU A 148 8.30 7.09 2.72
N ASP A 149 9.52 7.37 2.26
CA ASP A 149 10.53 8.01 3.12
C ASP A 149 10.26 9.52 3.24
N GLU A 150 11.10 10.20 4.02
CA GLU A 150 11.05 11.64 4.22
C GLU A 150 11.06 12.42 2.89
N ASP A 151 12.02 12.12 2.01
CA ASP A 151 12.17 12.78 0.71
C ASP A 151 10.95 12.54 -0.19
N SER A 152 10.46 11.31 -0.27
CA SER A 152 9.28 10.97 -1.06
C SER A 152 8.01 11.63 -0.51
N LYS A 153 7.87 11.69 0.82
CA LYS A 153 6.77 12.39 1.48
C LYS A 153 6.79 13.86 1.06
N GLU A 154 7.94 14.53 1.17
CA GLU A 154 8.07 15.95 0.80
C GLU A 154 7.77 16.21 -0.67
N LEU A 155 8.26 15.36 -1.56
CA LEU A 155 8.03 15.48 -3.00
C LEU A 155 6.53 15.37 -3.34
N ILE A 156 5.81 14.42 -2.71
CA ILE A 156 4.37 14.26 -2.89
C ILE A 156 3.60 15.45 -2.30
N LEU A 157 4.04 15.99 -1.16
CA LEU A 157 3.43 17.18 -0.55
C LEU A 157 3.62 18.43 -1.43
N GLN A 158 4.82 18.67 -1.95
CA GLN A 158 5.11 19.78 -2.86
C GLN A 158 4.26 19.69 -4.13
N ALA A 159 4.18 18.50 -4.73
CA ALA A 159 3.33 18.25 -5.90
C ALA A 159 1.84 18.53 -5.63
N ALA A 160 1.36 18.15 -4.43
CA ALA A 160 -0.01 18.40 -3.96
C ALA A 160 -0.26 19.86 -3.56
N GLN A 161 0.76 20.62 -3.17
CA GLN A 161 0.62 22.05 -2.81
C GLN A 161 0.77 22.97 -4.04
N GLY A 162 1.28 22.45 -5.15
CA GLY A 162 1.51 23.22 -6.37
C GLY A 162 2.79 24.05 -6.34
N GLU A 163 3.71 23.74 -5.42
CA GLU A 163 5.07 24.26 -5.42
C GLU A 163 5.93 23.35 -6.31
N GLN A 164 5.96 23.63 -7.61
CA GLN A 164 6.88 23.01 -8.57
C GLN A 164 7.59 24.09 -9.38
#